data_AF-A0A2G9TYW1-F1
#
_entry.id   AF-A0A2G9TYW1-F1
#
_cell.length_a   1.000
_cell.length_b   1.000
_cell.length_c   1.000
_cell.angle_alpha   90.00
_cell.angle_beta   90.00
_cell.angle_gamma   90.00
#
_symmetry.space_group_name_H-M   'P 1'
#
loop_
_entity.id
_entity.type
_entity.pdbx_description
1 polymer ?
#
loop_
_entity_poly.entity_id
_entity_poly.type
_entity_poly.pdbx_seq_one_letter_code
_entity_poly.pdbx_strand_id
1 'polypeptide(L)' 'MKWMNVSEYEGKICCPKCDSKLGNYSWGGRQCQGDPGARCMQHVTPWVHLHRSKVDEVATQSPIERLQTPRQQIPAVIIS' A
#
# COMPACT_ATOMS: atom_id res chain seq x y z
N MET A 1 -3.30 14.35 -7.48
CA MET A 1 -1.85 14.22 -7.17
C MET A 1 -1.09 15.22 -8.04
N LYS A 2 -0.62 16.34 -7.49
CA LYS A 2 0.07 17.38 -8.30
C LYS A 2 1.50 16.99 -8.72
N TRP A 3 2.04 15.92 -8.17
CA TRP A 3 3.45 15.52 -8.29
C TRP A 3 3.67 14.33 -9.23
N MET A 4 2.59 13.78 -9.81
CA MET A 4 2.62 12.62 -10.69
C MET A 4 2.11 13.02 -12.07
N ASN A 5 2.83 12.63 -13.13
CA ASN A 5 2.37 12.82 -14.50
C ASN A 5 1.18 11.89 -14.76
N VAL A 6 0.06 12.47 -15.18
CA VAL A 6 -1.19 11.73 -15.49
C VAL A 6 -1.60 11.86 -16.95
N SER A 7 -0.83 12.58 -17.78
CA SER A 7 -1.13 12.72 -19.21
C SER A 7 -0.65 11.53 -20.04
N GLU A 8 0.33 10.79 -19.55
CA GLU A 8 0.84 9.57 -20.20
C GLU A 8 0.11 8.33 -19.67
N TYR A 9 -0.07 7.33 -20.55
CA TYR A 9 -0.79 6.09 -20.23
C TYR A 9 -0.05 5.19 -19.23
N GLU A 10 1.28 5.20 -19.28
CA GLU A 10 2.16 4.52 -18.34
C GLU A 10 3.45 5.32 -18.19
N GLY A 11 4.14 5.19 -17.06
CA GLY A 11 5.31 6.02 -16.82
C GLY A 11 5.99 5.77 -15.49
N LYS A 12 6.93 6.66 -15.15
CA LYS A 12 7.73 6.62 -13.92
C LYS A 12 7.12 7.53 -12.87
N ILE A 13 7.35 7.17 -11.61
CA ILE A 13 7.08 8.01 -10.47
C ILE A 13 8.42 8.51 -9.94
N CYS A 14 8.63 9.82 -9.99
CA CYS A 14 9.87 10.46 -9.54
C CYS A 14 9.61 11.33 -8.29
N CYS A 15 10.63 11.46 -7.44
CA CYS A 15 10.59 12.39 -6.32
C CYS A 15 10.58 13.83 -6.86
N PRO A 16 9.60 14.68 -6.49
CA PRO A 16 9.52 16.05 -7.01
C PRO A 16 10.67 16.95 -6.55
N LYS A 17 11.45 16.53 -5.53
CA LYS A 17 12.57 17.30 -4.99
C LYS A 17 13.90 16.98 -5.65
N CYS A 18 14.15 15.72 -5.99
CA CYS A 18 15.47 15.25 -6.44
C CYS A 18 15.43 14.38 -7.71
N ASP A 19 14.26 14.24 -8.32
CA ASP A 19 14.01 13.45 -9.54
C ASP A 19 14.41 11.96 -9.47
N SER A 20 14.72 11.46 -8.27
CA SER A 20 15.01 10.05 -8.05
C SER A 20 13.78 9.20 -8.33
N LYS A 21 13.95 8.13 -9.11
CA LYS A 21 12.86 7.18 -9.42
C LYS A 21 12.42 6.43 -8.16
N LEU A 22 11.15 6.59 -7.81
CA LEU A 22 10.49 5.90 -6.70
C LEU A 22 9.68 4.69 -7.18
N GLY A 23 9.20 4.72 -8.42
CA GLY A 23 8.24 3.73 -8.88
C GLY A 23 7.81 3.85 -10.33
N ASN A 24 6.71 3.19 -10.66
CA ASN A 24 6.10 3.18 -11.99
C ASN A 24 4.57 3.14 -11.87
N TYR A 25 3.88 3.53 -12.92
CA TYR A 25 2.44 3.40 -13.05
C TYR A 25 2.02 2.90 -14.43
N SER A 26 0.85 2.28 -14.51
CA SER A 26 0.15 1.92 -15.75
C SER A 26 -1.36 2.08 -15.53
N TRP A 27 -1.99 2.94 -16.32
CA TRP A 27 -3.44 3.13 -16.28
C TRP A 27 -4.21 1.94 -16.85
N GLY A 28 -3.57 1.14 -17.71
CA GLY A 28 -4.11 -0.15 -18.18
C GLY A 28 -4.05 -1.26 -17.14
N GLY A 29 -3.34 -1.03 -16.05
CA GLY A 29 -3.12 -2.03 -15.01
C GLY A 29 -2.00 -3.01 -15.35
N ARG A 30 -1.71 -3.88 -14.39
CA ARG A 30 -0.77 -5.02 -14.48
C ARG A 30 -1.21 -6.13 -13.54
N GLN A 31 -0.66 -7.32 -13.74
CA GLN A 31 -0.87 -8.44 -12.84
C GLN A 31 -0.13 -8.23 -11.50
N CYS A 32 -0.87 -8.32 -10.40
CA CYS A 32 -0.31 -8.24 -9.06
C CYS A 32 0.47 -9.51 -8.73
N GLN A 33 1.73 -9.37 -8.32
CA GLN A 33 2.56 -10.52 -7.94
C GLN A 33 2.24 -11.02 -6.52
N GLY A 34 1.62 -10.19 -5.69
CA GLY A 34 1.42 -10.46 -4.26
C GLY A 34 2.68 -10.21 -3.43
N ASP A 35 2.65 -10.65 -2.18
CA ASP A 35 3.79 -10.59 -1.27
C ASP A 35 4.57 -11.92 -1.28
N PRO A 36 5.83 -11.94 -0.83
CA PRO A 36 6.56 -13.19 -0.60
C PRO A 36 5.73 -14.15 0.27
N GLY A 37 5.42 -15.33 -0.24
CA GLY A 37 4.59 -16.34 0.44
C GLY A 37 3.09 -16.27 0.16
N ALA A 38 2.59 -15.23 -0.54
CA ALA A 38 1.18 -15.09 -0.90
C ALA A 38 1.02 -14.44 -2.28
N ARG A 39 0.76 -15.26 -3.32
CA ARG A 39 0.57 -14.77 -4.69
C ARG A 39 -0.84 -14.22 -4.89
N CYS A 40 -0.96 -13.01 -5.43
CA CYS A 40 -2.26 -12.39 -5.76
C CYS A 40 -2.74 -12.76 -7.16
N MET A 41 -1.88 -12.63 -8.18
CA MET A 41 -2.11 -12.92 -9.61
C MET A 41 -3.32 -12.24 -10.28
N GLN A 42 -4.00 -11.35 -9.58
CA GLN A 42 -5.13 -10.59 -10.10
C GLN A 42 -4.66 -9.40 -10.95
N HIS A 43 -5.42 -9.07 -12.00
CA HIS A 43 -5.21 -7.83 -12.75
C HIS A 43 -5.67 -6.63 -11.92
N VAL A 44 -4.77 -5.67 -11.70
CA VAL A 44 -5.04 -4.47 -10.91
C VAL A 44 -4.95 -3.25 -11.82
N THR A 45 -6.05 -2.48 -11.90
CA THR A 45 -6.16 -1.26 -12.70
C THR A 45 -6.74 -0.12 -11.85
N PRO A 46 -6.07 1.05 -11.75
CA PRO A 46 -4.73 1.32 -12.25
C PRO A 46 -3.66 0.61 -11.43
N TRP A 47 -2.53 0.29 -12.05
CA TRP A 47 -1.40 -0.30 -11.36
C TRP A 47 -0.39 0.78 -11.01
N VAL A 48 -0.14 0.96 -9.72
CA VAL A 48 0.85 1.89 -9.18
C VAL A 48 1.78 1.12 -8.26
N HIS A 49 3.09 1.21 -8.50
CA HIS A 49 4.10 0.48 -7.74
C HIS A 49 5.22 1.40 -7.31
N LEU A 50 5.49 1.42 -6.00
CA LEU A 50 6.62 2.08 -5.37
C LEU A 50 7.64 1.05 -4.90
N HIS A 51 8.91 1.28 -5.20
CA HIS A 51 10.00 0.40 -4.79
C HIS A 51 10.24 0.57 -3.29
N ARG A 52 9.99 -0.47 -2.48
CA ARG A 52 10.17 -0.44 -1.02
C ARG A 52 11.60 -0.05 -0.58
N SER A 53 12.61 -0.25 -1.42
CA SER A 53 14.00 0.18 -1.13
C SER A 53 14.25 1.68 -1.33
N LYS A 54 13.26 2.44 -1.78
CA LYS A 54 13.36 3.87 -2.11
C LYS A 54 12.37 4.74 -1.33
N VAL A 55 11.51 4.14 -0.51
CA VAL A 55 10.49 4.83 0.27
C VAL A 55 10.35 4.17 1.64
N ASP A 56 10.05 4.98 2.65
CA ASP A 56 9.72 4.50 3.99
C ASP A 56 8.20 4.52 4.18
N GLU A 57 7.67 3.56 4.93
CA GLU A 57 6.28 3.58 5.37
C GLU A 57 6.18 4.35 6.68
N VAL A 58 5.35 5.40 6.69
CA VAL A 58 5.10 6.20 7.88
C VAL A 58 3.66 6.00 8.30
N ALA A 59 3.45 5.32 9.42
CA ALA A 59 2.12 5.19 10.01
C ALA A 59 1.66 6.55 10.54
N THR A 60 0.75 7.21 9.83
CA THR A 60 0.01 8.35 10.39
C THR A 60 -0.98 7.82 11.42
N GLN A 61 -0.54 7.74 12.68
CA GLN A 61 -1.48 7.55 13.78
C GLN A 61 -2.37 8.79 13.83
N SER A 62 -3.63 8.66 13.46
CA SER A 62 -4.61 9.66 13.85
C SER A 62 -4.66 9.66 15.40
N PRO A 63 -4.68 10.83 16.09
CA PRO A 63 -4.78 10.86 17.55
C PRO A 63 -6.06 10.21 18.11
N ILE A 64 -6.98 9.79 17.24
CA ILE A 64 -8.34 9.36 17.59
C ILE A 64 -8.47 7.82 17.62
N GLU A 65 -7.59 7.06 16.97
CA GLU A 65 -7.64 5.58 16.99
C GLU A 65 -6.84 4.93 18.13
N ARG A 66 -6.86 5.52 19.33
CA ARG A 66 -6.43 4.84 20.57
C ARG A 66 -7.56 4.63 21.56
N LEU A 67 -8.77 4.41 21.05
CA LEU A 67 -9.84 3.78 21.83
C LEU A 67 -10.34 2.54 21.10
N GLN A 68 -10.09 1.40 21.76
CA GLN A 68 -10.66 0.04 21.59
C GLN A 68 -9.86 -0.91 20.67
N THR A 69 -9.42 -2.10 21.12
CA THR A 69 -9.85 -2.90 22.30
C THR A 69 -8.71 -3.83 22.76
N PRO A 70 -8.48 -4.06 24.07
CA PRO A 70 -7.77 -5.27 24.50
C PRO A 70 -8.59 -6.47 24.02
N ARG A 71 -7.92 -7.53 23.54
CA ARG A 71 -8.56 -8.84 23.31
C ARG A 71 -9.37 -9.20 24.56
N GLN A 72 -10.70 -9.10 24.50
CA GLN A 72 -11.55 -9.71 25.50
C GLN A 72 -11.37 -11.22 25.35
N GLN A 73 -10.51 -11.79 26.20
CA GLN A 73 -10.53 -13.22 26.44
C GLN A 73 -11.88 -13.53 27.08
N ILE A 74 -12.73 -14.23 26.34
CA ILE A 74 -13.92 -14.86 26.88
C ILE A 74 -13.42 -15.98 27.81
N PRO A 75 -13.62 -15.92 29.14
CA PRO A 75 -13.38 -17.09 29.96
C PRO A 75 -14.44 -18.13 29.62
N ALA A 76 -14.02 -19.36 29.33
CA ALA A 76 -14.92 -20.48 29.14
C ALA A 76 -15.75 -20.67 30.43
N VAL A 77 -17.06 -20.47 30.34
CA VAL A 77 -17.99 -20.83 31.41
C VAL A 77 -18.04 -22.36 31.42
N ILE A 78 -17.47 -22.98 32.45
CA ILE A 78 -17.70 -24.40 32.74
C ILE A 78 -19.08 -24.48 33.39
N ILE A 79 -20.05 -25.00 32.65
CA ILE A 79 -21.38 -25.31 33.20
C ILE A 79 -21.21 -26.65 33.94
N SER A 80 -21.35 -26.62 35.27
CA SER A 80 -21.49 -27.82 36.12
C SER A 80 -22.96 -28.14 36.32
#